data_AF-A0A2G6FL91-F1
#
_entry.id   AF-A0A2G6FL91-F1
#
_cell.length_a   1.000
_cell.length_b   1.000
_cell.length_c   1.000
_cell.angle_alpha   90.00
_cell.angle_beta   90.00
_cell.angle_gamma   90.00
#
_symmetry.space_group_name_H-M   'P 1'
#
loop_
_entity.id
_entity.type
_entity.pdbx_description
1 polymer ?
#
loop_
_entity_poly.entity_id
_entity_poly.type
_entity_poly.pdbx_seq_one_letter_code
_entity_poly.pdbx_strand_id
1 'polypeptide(L)'
;MEIGSENWERVIREGAHQLGVVAPDAALRGLGLHAAEMVRFNRKMNLTTITDPFEIATKHVIDSLAAGTCLPKTGTVLDIGSGGGFPGIPLKLVFPDLNVTLI
;
A
#
# COMPACT_ATOMS: atom_id res chain seq x y z
N MET A 1 -11.71 -13.58 0.73
CA MET A 1 -10.33 -13.34 1.19
C MET A 1 -10.37 -12.23 2.23
N GLU A 2 -9.52 -12.26 3.25
CA GLU A 2 -9.50 -11.26 4.33
C GLU A 2 -8.21 -10.42 4.29
N ILE A 3 -8.30 -9.14 4.62
CA ILE A 3 -7.15 -8.24 4.70
C ILE A 3 -6.16 -8.78 5.74
N GLY A 4 -4.88 -8.87 5.38
CA GLY A 4 -3.83 -9.38 6.26
C GLY A 4 -3.79 -10.91 6.43
N SER A 5 -4.65 -11.66 5.75
CA SER A 5 -4.52 -13.12 5.67
C SER A 5 -3.33 -13.54 4.80
N GLU A 6 -2.82 -14.77 4.98
CA GLU A 6 -1.71 -15.30 4.15
C GLU A 6 -2.02 -15.24 2.64
N ASN A 7 -3.27 -15.51 2.25
CA ASN A 7 -3.70 -15.40 0.86
C ASN A 7 -3.63 -13.97 0.34
N TRP A 8 -3.98 -12.99 1.18
CA TRP A 8 -3.94 -11.57 0.83
C TRP A 8 -2.51 -11.07 0.70
N GLU A 9 -1.65 -11.42 1.65
CA GLU A 9 -0.22 -11.12 1.59
C GLU A 9 0.46 -11.77 0.36
N ARG A 10 0.06 -13.00 0.02
CA ARG A 10 0.56 -13.70 -1.16
C ARG A 10 0.24 -12.96 -2.46
N VAL A 11 -0.99 -12.46 -2.63
CA VAL A 11 -1.38 -11.66 -3.80
C VAL A 11 -0.46 -10.43 -3.95
N ILE A 12 -0.20 -9.71 -2.85
CA ILE A 12 0.67 -8.53 -2.88
C ILE A 12 2.11 -8.91 -3.17
N ARG A 13 2.60 -10.01 -2.57
CA ARG A 13 3.97 -10.50 -2.79
C ARG A 13 4.19 -10.87 -4.25
N GLU A 14 3.25 -11.60 -4.86
CA GLU A 14 3.31 -11.99 -6.26
C GLU A 14 3.23 -10.76 -7.18
N GLY A 15 2.32 -9.82 -6.90
CA GLY A 15 2.20 -8.57 -7.64
C GLY A 15 3.45 -7.69 -7.55
N ALA A 16 4.01 -7.52 -6.34
CA ALA A 16 5.27 -6.80 -6.13
C ALA A 16 6.43 -7.47 -6.88
N HIS A 17 6.51 -8.80 -6.85
CA HIS A 17 7.54 -9.55 -7.58
C HIS A 17 7.44 -9.33 -9.09
N GLN A 18 6.23 -9.30 -9.66
CA GLN A 18 6.02 -8.98 -11.09
C GLN A 18 6.48 -7.57 -11.46
N LEU A 19 6.43 -6.63 -10.51
CA LEU A 19 6.95 -5.27 -10.65
C LEU A 19 8.47 -5.17 -10.40
N GLY A 20 9.15 -6.27 -10.11
CA GLY A 20 10.58 -6.27 -9.73
C GLY A 20 10.84 -5.68 -8.33
N VAL A 21 9.83 -5.67 -7.47
CA VAL A 21 9.89 -5.12 -6.11
C VAL A 21 9.87 -6.26 -5.08
N VAL A 22 10.79 -6.22 -4.13
CA VAL A 22 10.80 -7.13 -2.98
C VAL A 22 9.96 -6.50 -1.87
N ALA A 23 8.89 -7.19 -1.46
CA ALA A 23 8.08 -6.81 -0.30
C ALA A 23 8.39 -7.73 0.89
N PRO A 24 9.18 -7.27 1.89
CA PRO A 24 9.49 -8.07 3.08
C PRO A 24 8.24 -8.35 3.92
N ASP A 25 8.25 -9.42 4.71
CA ASP A 25 7.08 -9.82 5.53
C ASP A 25 6.67 -8.73 6.53
N ALA A 26 7.62 -7.95 7.03
CA ALA A 26 7.32 -6.81 7.89
C ALA A 26 6.51 -5.73 7.15
N ALA A 27 6.82 -5.47 5.88
CA ALA A 27 6.07 -4.54 5.05
C ALA A 27 4.66 -5.09 4.74
N LEU A 28 4.53 -6.38 4.42
CA LEU A 28 3.24 -7.02 4.17
C LEU A 28 2.30 -6.95 5.38
N ARG A 29 2.82 -7.23 6.58
CA ARG A 29 2.06 -7.04 7.83
C ARG A 29 1.63 -5.59 8.02
N GLY A 30 2.55 -4.64 7.78
CA GLY A 30 2.25 -3.21 7.85
C GLY A 30 1.16 -2.77 6.87
N LEU A 31 1.20 -3.29 5.63
CA LEU A 31 0.20 -3.05 4.59
C LEU A 31 -1.17 -3.60 5.00
N GLY A 32 -1.21 -4.79 5.61
CA GLY A 32 -2.44 -5.37 6.14
C GLY A 32 -3.06 -4.53 7.25
N LEU A 33 -2.25 -4.07 8.21
CA LEU A 33 -2.70 -3.19 9.28
C LEU A 33 -3.25 -1.86 8.73
N HIS A 34 -2.52 -1.25 7.79
CA HIS A 34 -2.93 0.00 7.16
C HIS A 34 -4.26 -0.16 6.39
N ALA A 35 -4.40 -1.20 5.57
CA ALA A 35 -5.62 -1.48 4.82
C ALA A 35 -6.82 -1.74 5.75
N ALA A 36 -6.62 -2.47 6.85
CA ALA A 36 -7.67 -2.71 7.85
C ALA A 36 -8.13 -1.40 8.51
N GLU A 37 -7.19 -0.53 8.89
CA GLU A 37 -7.49 0.79 9.45
C GLU A 37 -8.17 1.72 8.43
N MET A 38 -7.74 1.70 7.17
CA MET A 38 -8.40 2.43 6.09
C MET A 38 -9.87 2.01 5.97
N VAL A 39 -10.17 0.71 5.89
CA VAL A 39 -11.55 0.21 5.81
C VAL A 39 -12.36 0.60 7.05
N ARG A 40 -11.75 0.56 8.24
CA ARG A 40 -12.38 0.98 9.49
C ARG A 40 -12.76 2.46 9.47
N PHE A 41 -11.86 3.34 9.03
CA PHE A 41 -12.12 4.78 8.94
C PHE A 41 -13.03 5.15 7.76
N ASN A 42 -13.01 4.39 6.68
CA ASN A 42 -13.84 4.62 5.50
C ASN A 42 -15.33 4.68 5.85
N ARG A 43 -15.78 3.89 6.83
CA ARG A 43 -17.17 3.90 7.35
C ARG A 43 -17.65 5.25 7.88
N LYS A 44 -16.73 6.17 8.20
CA LYS A 44 -17.05 7.50 8.76
C LYS A 44 -16.82 8.63 7.76
N MET A 45 -15.90 8.44 6.81
CA MET A 45 -15.31 9.55 6.04
C MET A 45 -15.38 9.36 4.52
N ASN A 46 -15.87 8.22 4.01
CA ASN A 46 -15.93 7.92 2.56
C ASN A 46 -14.59 8.14 1.83
N LEU A 47 -13.49 7.63 2.42
CA LEU A 47 -12.12 7.69 1.87
C LEU A 47 -11.98 6.96 0.53
N THR A 48 -12.75 5.90 0.29
CA THR A 48 -12.73 5.12 -0.95
C THR A 48 -14.04 4.36 -1.17
N THR A 49 -14.40 4.13 -2.43
CA THR A 49 -15.50 3.22 -2.79
C THR A 49 -15.07 1.75 -2.80
N ILE A 50 -13.77 1.47 -2.78
CA ILE A 50 -13.21 0.12 -2.82
C ILE A 50 -13.09 -0.44 -1.39
N THR A 51 -13.88 -1.46 -1.09
CA THR A 51 -13.87 -2.14 0.23
C THR A 51 -13.60 -3.63 0.15
N ASP A 52 -13.61 -4.22 -1.06
CA ASP A 52 -13.28 -5.61 -1.26
C ASP A 52 -11.77 -5.86 -0.99
N PRO A 53 -11.39 -6.86 -0.17
CA PRO A 53 -9.99 -7.11 0.17
C PRO A 53 -9.07 -7.40 -1.03
N PHE A 54 -9.56 -8.09 -2.05
CA PHE A 54 -8.77 -8.36 -3.27
C PHE A 54 -8.56 -7.09 -4.07
N GLU A 55 -9.60 -6.28 -4.23
CA GLU A 55 -9.49 -4.99 -4.88
C GLU A 55 -8.57 -4.02 -4.13
N ILE A 56 -8.59 -4.02 -2.79
CA ILE A 56 -7.66 -3.21 -1.99
C ILE A 56 -6.21 -3.67 -2.23
N ALA A 57 -5.95 -4.98 -2.23
CA ALA A 57 -4.60 -5.49 -2.51
C ALA A 57 -4.10 -5.06 -3.90
N THR A 58 -4.96 -5.10 -4.91
CA THR A 58 -4.56 -4.85 -6.30
C THR A 58 -4.58 -3.36 -6.67
N LYS A 59 -5.69 -2.67 -6.43
CA LYS A 59 -5.94 -1.30 -6.88
C LYS A 59 -5.40 -0.23 -5.95
N HIS A 60 -5.17 -0.55 -4.67
CA HIS A 60 -4.56 0.40 -3.73
C HIS A 60 -3.10 0.03 -3.46
N VAL A 61 -2.83 -1.20 -3.03
CA VAL A 61 -1.47 -1.57 -2.62
C VAL A 61 -0.54 -1.80 -3.82
N ILE A 62 -0.85 -2.77 -4.70
CA ILE A 62 0.03 -3.09 -5.84
C ILE A 62 0.16 -1.90 -6.80
N ASP A 63 -0.92 -1.16 -7.05
CA ASP A 63 -0.89 0.07 -7.86
C ASP A 63 0.07 1.13 -7.27
N SER A 64 0.06 1.31 -5.95
CA SER A 64 1.02 2.21 -5.27
C SER A 64 2.47 1.73 -5.43
N LEU A 65 2.71 0.42 -5.37
CA LEU A 65 4.06 -0.12 -5.60
C LEU A 65 4.50 0.05 -7.05
N ALA A 66 3.57 -0.04 -8.01
CA ALA A 66 3.86 0.22 -9.42
C ALA A 66 4.36 1.65 -9.60
N ALA A 67 3.70 2.65 -8.99
CA ALA A 67 4.18 4.03 -8.98
C ALA A 67 5.60 4.15 -8.38
N GLY A 68 5.90 3.40 -7.32
CA GLY A 68 7.22 3.35 -6.68
C GLY A 68 8.34 2.80 -7.56
N THR A 69 8.02 2.08 -8.63
CA THR A 69 9.04 1.61 -9.59
C THR A 69 9.64 2.76 -10.41
N CYS A 70 8.88 3.85 -10.59
CA CYS A 70 9.31 5.07 -11.30
C CYS A 70 10.05 6.07 -10.39
N LEU A 71 10.10 5.83 -9.08
CA LEU A 71 10.71 6.72 -8.10
C LEU A 71 12.16 6.30 -7.77
N PRO A 72 13.02 7.26 -7.37
CA PRO A 72 14.30 6.91 -6.76
C PRO A 72 14.06 6.06 -5.50
N LYS A 73 15.03 5.20 -5.15
CA LYS A 73 14.90 4.32 -3.97
C LYS A 73 15.20 5.02 -2.64
N THR A 74 15.73 6.24 -2.71
CA THR A 74 16.10 7.08 -1.57
C THR A 74 15.71 8.53 -1.86
N GLY A 75 15.45 9.31 -0.81
CA GLY A 75 15.17 10.75 -0.92
C GLY A 75 13.80 11.11 -0.38
N THR A 76 13.30 12.29 -0.74
CA THR A 76 12.03 12.81 -0.23
C THR A 76 10.94 12.70 -1.28
N VAL A 77 9.80 12.14 -0.90
CA VAL A 77 8.59 12.05 -1.73
C VAL A 77 7.48 12.81 -1.05
N LEU A 78 6.82 13.68 -1.80
CA LEU A 78 5.61 14.37 -1.39
C LEU A 78 4.41 13.72 -2.08
N ASP A 79 3.49 13.21 -1.28
CA ASP A 79 2.22 12.63 -1.73
C ASP A 79 1.09 13.64 -1.46
N ILE A 80 0.58 14.26 -2.53
CA ILE A 80 -0.43 15.33 -2.47
C ILE A 80 -1.79 14.73 -2.77
N GLY A 81 -2.74 14.90 -1.86
CA GLY A 81 -4.09 14.32 -1.99
C GLY A 81 -4.12 12.86 -1.57
N SER A 82 -3.23 12.46 -0.66
CA SER A 82 -2.99 11.08 -0.25
C SER A 82 -4.22 10.34 0.29
N GLY A 83 -5.25 11.06 0.75
CA GLY A 83 -6.55 10.51 1.12
C GLY A 83 -6.45 9.37 2.14
N GLY A 84 -6.72 8.14 1.70
CA GLY A 84 -6.54 6.92 2.52
C GLY A 84 -5.09 6.58 2.88
N GLY A 85 -4.11 7.42 2.51
CA GLY A 85 -2.67 7.19 2.69
C GLY A 85 -1.98 6.57 1.47
N PHE A 86 -2.62 6.58 0.31
CA PHE A 86 -2.10 5.97 -0.92
C PHE A 86 -1.66 7.06 -1.92
N PRO A 87 -0.51 6.90 -2.58
CA PRO A 87 0.42 5.77 -2.49
C PRO A 87 1.45 5.84 -1.35
N GLY A 88 1.50 6.92 -0.58
CA GLY A 88 2.65 7.23 0.28
C GLY A 88 2.92 6.21 1.40
N ILE A 89 1.91 5.65 2.07
CA ILE A 89 2.11 4.65 3.12
C ILE A 89 2.66 3.34 2.56
N PRO A 90 2.07 2.73 1.50
CA PRO A 90 2.68 1.58 0.85
C PRO A 90 4.12 1.81 0.41
N LEU A 91 4.42 2.99 -0.16
CA LEU A 91 5.76 3.35 -0.58
C LEU A 91 6.74 3.38 0.59
N LYS A 92 6.36 4.01 1.71
CA LYS A 92 7.23 4.08 2.90
C LYS A 92 7.50 2.70 3.50
N LEU A 93 6.52 1.81 3.50
CA LEU A 93 6.64 0.46 4.06
C LEU A 93 7.58 -0.42 3.23
N VAL A 94 7.53 -0.31 1.90
CA VAL A 94 8.31 -1.16 0.99
C VAL A 94 9.67 -0.55 0.63
N PHE A 95 9.79 0.78 0.59
CA PHE A 95 11.02 1.52 0.33
C PHE A 95 11.40 2.34 1.58
N PRO A 96 12.01 1.71 2.61
CA PRO A 96 12.19 2.34 3.92
C PRO A 96 13.09 3.58 3.89
N ASP A 97 13.97 3.70 2.90
CA ASP A 97 14.88 4.85 2.72
C ASP A 97 14.21 6.07 2.07
N LEU A 98 12.93 5.97 1.68
CA LEU A 98 12.14 7.13 1.28
C LEU A 98 11.65 7.89 2.51
N ASN A 99 11.84 9.21 2.51
CA ASN A 99 11.18 10.13 3.42
C ASN A 99 9.88 10.59 2.77
N VAL A 100 8.76 10.04 3.21
CA VAL A 100 7.45 10.32 2.62
C VAL A 100 6.69 11.33 3.48
N THR A 101 6.25 12.42 2.87
CA THR A 101 5.33 13.39 3.47
C THR A 101 3.98 13.27 2.77
N LEU A 102 2.91 13.15 3.55
CA LEU A 102 1.52 13.08 3.08
C LEU A 102 0.86 14.46 3.30
N ILE A 103 0.25 15.04 2.27
CA ILE A 103 -0.53 16.30 2.32
C ILE A 103 -1.95 16.06 1.82
#